data_AF-A0A351X5L2-F1
#
_entry.id   AF-A0A351X5L2-F1
#
_cell.length_a   1.000
_cell.length_b   1.000
_cell.length_c   1.000
_cell.angle_alpha   90.00
_cell.angle_beta   90.00
_cell.angle_gamma   90.00
#
_symmetry.space_group_name_H-M   'P 1'
#
loop_
_entity.id
_entity.type
_entity.pdbx_description
1 polymer ?
#
loop_
_entity_poly.entity_id
_entity_poly.type
_entity_poly.pdbx_seq_one_letter_code
_entity_poly.pdbx_strand_id
1 'polypeptide(L)'
;MNKSAYRPLTFLCLAGMLLAACRPAIPTPLPLTAIPLPTAEDKDIPPVALAAQAALAQKLGLLIENVAIQNVEPALWSDSCLGLGAADEMCAQVLTSGYLVTLLAEGQIYEYRTDLDGTIVRPVVADEETRAAVAAVQQALADLLTIDPASITVVSVDSVDWPDACLGVPTPGACAQVITPGYRIILSVSGQSYEFHTNLDGSLVIPAYAVGDQSRQPIIKLTSTDAQGDCEQIVVTGTGVGVSPCDNTPEVKSFP
;
A
#
# COMPACT_ATOMS: atom_id res chain seq x y z
N MET A 1 36.90 -77.44 -51.31
CA MET A 1 35.49 -77.05 -51.08
C MET A 1 35.46 -75.51 -51.09
N ASN A 2 35.60 -74.85 -52.25
CA ASN A 2 34.59 -74.43 -53.26
C ASN A 2 33.58 -73.43 -52.67
N LYS A 3 33.68 -72.10 -52.91
CA LYS A 3 33.51 -71.26 -54.14
C LYS A 3 32.07 -70.73 -54.28
N SER A 4 31.96 -69.43 -54.63
CA SER A 4 30.81 -68.69 -55.23
C SER A 4 29.58 -68.44 -54.34
N ALA A 5 28.77 -67.38 -54.47
CA ALA A 5 28.56 -66.28 -55.45
C ALA A 5 27.84 -65.11 -54.71
N TYR A 6 28.13 -63.81 -54.90
CA TYR A 6 27.68 -62.83 -55.94
C TYR A 6 26.15 -62.60 -56.10
N ARG A 7 25.65 -61.48 -55.50
CA ARG A 7 24.77 -60.37 -56.02
C ARG A 7 23.40 -60.72 -56.68
N PRO A 8 22.48 -59.77 -57.04
CA PRO A 8 22.31 -58.32 -56.76
C PRO A 8 20.82 -57.81 -56.62
N LEU A 9 20.66 -56.47 -56.55
CA LEU A 9 19.67 -55.62 -57.26
C LEU A 9 18.27 -55.28 -56.65
N THR A 10 18.16 -54.00 -56.25
CA THR A 10 17.14 -52.97 -56.60
C THR A 10 15.64 -53.09 -56.28
N PHE A 11 15.12 -51.90 -55.92
CA PHE A 11 13.81 -51.27 -56.22
C PHE A 11 12.76 -51.14 -55.10
N LEU A 12 12.13 -49.96 -55.09
CA LEU A 12 10.82 -49.58 -54.53
C LEU A 12 10.72 -49.26 -53.02
N CYS A 13 10.63 -47.97 -52.66
CA CYS A 13 9.33 -47.27 -52.52
C CYS A 13 9.52 -45.87 -51.93
N LEU A 14 9.14 -44.89 -52.76
CA LEU A 14 8.92 -43.48 -52.48
C LEU A 14 7.59 -43.34 -51.72
N ALA A 15 7.54 -42.64 -50.58
CA ALA A 15 6.40 -41.81 -50.10
C ALA A 15 6.49 -41.53 -48.58
N GLY A 16 6.39 -40.25 -48.21
CA GLY A 16 6.36 -39.78 -46.82
C GLY A 16 6.69 -38.29 -46.75
N MET A 17 6.04 -37.47 -47.57
CA MET A 17 4.91 -36.62 -47.17
C MET A 17 5.35 -35.48 -46.24
N LEU A 18 5.51 -34.30 -46.86
CA LEU A 18 5.77 -33.02 -46.23
C LEU A 18 4.63 -32.67 -45.26
N LEU A 19 4.96 -32.41 -43.99
CA LEU A 19 4.17 -31.56 -43.12
C LEU A 19 5.00 -30.30 -42.82
N ALA A 20 4.84 -29.31 -43.70
CA ALA A 20 5.24 -27.94 -43.42
C ALA A 20 4.32 -27.39 -42.32
N ALA A 21 4.77 -27.44 -41.07
CA ALA A 21 4.12 -26.75 -39.98
C ALA A 21 4.41 -25.25 -40.12
N CYS A 22 3.49 -24.50 -40.72
CA CYS A 22 3.43 -23.05 -40.51
C CYS A 22 3.02 -22.81 -39.06
N ARG A 23 4.00 -22.68 -38.16
CA ARG A 23 3.77 -22.13 -36.82
C ARG A 23 3.59 -20.61 -36.98
N PRO A 24 2.46 -20.01 -36.60
CA PRO A 24 2.37 -18.57 -36.48
C PRO A 24 3.41 -18.12 -35.45
N ALA A 25 4.17 -17.06 -35.77
CA ALA A 25 5.12 -16.47 -34.85
C ALA A 25 4.34 -15.99 -33.61
N ILE A 26 4.55 -16.64 -32.47
CA ILE A 26 4.08 -16.13 -31.19
C ILE A 26 4.87 -14.83 -30.99
N PRO A 27 4.22 -13.65 -30.91
CA PRO A 27 4.94 -12.44 -30.58
C PRO A 27 5.58 -12.66 -29.22
N THR A 28 6.90 -12.56 -29.16
CA THR A 28 7.67 -12.64 -27.92
C THR A 28 7.03 -11.65 -26.95
N PRO A 29 6.52 -12.08 -25.78
CA PRO A 29 6.10 -11.11 -24.78
C PRO A 29 7.33 -10.26 -24.51
N LEU A 30 7.19 -8.94 -24.73
CA LEU A 30 8.21 -7.99 -24.32
C LEU A 30 8.57 -8.34 -22.88
N PRO A 31 9.86 -8.41 -22.52
CA PRO A 31 10.20 -8.57 -21.12
C PRO A 31 9.45 -7.46 -20.38
N LEU A 32 8.53 -7.84 -19.49
CA LEU A 32 8.03 -6.92 -18.49
C LEU A 32 9.25 -6.60 -17.66
N THR A 33 9.95 -5.55 -18.07
CA THR A 33 10.84 -4.81 -17.20
C THR A 33 9.98 -4.53 -15.99
N ALA A 34 10.23 -5.23 -14.88
CA ALA A 34 9.76 -4.79 -13.59
C ALA A 34 10.18 -3.33 -13.52
N ILE A 35 9.21 -2.42 -13.48
CA ILE A 35 9.52 -1.02 -13.20
C ILE A 35 10.10 -1.10 -11.80
N PRO A 36 11.41 -0.86 -11.59
CA PRO A 36 11.91 -0.77 -10.23
C PRO A 36 11.08 0.34 -9.58
N LEU A 37 10.47 0.01 -8.44
CA LEU A 37 9.90 1.01 -7.55
C LEU A 37 10.93 2.14 -7.44
N PRO A 38 10.59 3.41 -7.76
CA PRO A 38 11.57 4.48 -7.80
C PRO A 38 12.22 4.57 -6.43
N THR A 39 13.39 3.96 -6.32
CA THR A 39 14.29 4.13 -5.20
C THR A 39 14.94 5.44 -5.54
N ALA A 40 14.54 6.52 -4.86
CA ALA A 40 15.13 7.83 -5.06
C ALA A 40 16.66 7.65 -5.11
N GLU A 41 17.27 7.94 -6.27
CA GLU A 41 18.71 7.79 -6.44
C GLU A 41 19.40 8.71 -5.41
N ASP A 42 20.29 8.11 -4.63
CA ASP A 42 21.13 8.66 -3.54
C ASP A 42 21.94 9.94 -3.90
N LYS A 43 21.83 10.46 -5.13
CA LYS A 43 22.61 11.61 -5.63
C LYS A 43 21.91 12.96 -5.56
N ASP A 44 20.61 13.01 -5.31
CA ASP A 44 19.84 14.27 -5.33
C ASP A 44 19.15 14.60 -4.00
N ILE A 45 19.52 13.93 -2.91
CA ILE A 45 19.00 14.24 -1.57
C ILE A 45 19.55 15.61 -1.16
N PRO A 46 18.69 16.65 -1.00
CA PRO A 46 19.18 17.97 -0.65
C PRO A 46 19.76 17.93 0.78
N PRO A 47 20.82 18.69 1.09
CA PRO A 47 21.46 18.68 2.41
C PRO A 47 20.49 18.91 3.58
N VAL A 48 19.40 19.64 3.34
CA VAL A 48 18.32 19.88 4.32
C VAL A 48 17.60 18.60 4.75
N ALA A 49 17.48 17.61 3.87
CA ALA A 49 16.89 16.31 4.21
C ALA A 49 17.81 15.49 5.12
N LEU A 50 19.13 15.63 4.96
CA LEU A 50 20.11 15.06 5.89
C LEU A 50 20.03 15.72 7.27
N ALA A 51 19.76 17.04 7.33
CA ALA A 51 19.54 17.74 8.59
C ALA A 51 18.28 17.23 9.31
N ALA A 52 17.19 16.99 8.59
CA ALA A 52 15.98 16.36 9.14
C ALA A 52 16.22 14.92 9.63
N GLN A 53 16.94 14.11 8.84
CA GLN A 53 17.34 12.75 9.21
C GLN A 53 18.16 12.74 10.50
N ALA A 54 19.16 13.62 10.61
CA ALA A 54 19.99 13.75 11.80
C ALA A 54 19.18 14.21 13.03
N ALA A 55 18.26 15.16 12.85
CA ALA A 55 17.37 15.63 13.92
C ALA A 55 16.50 14.50 14.47
N LEU A 56 15.92 13.65 13.60
CA LEU A 56 15.14 12.49 14.02
C LEU A 56 16.00 11.43 14.71
N ALA A 57 17.17 11.10 14.14
CA ALA A 57 18.09 10.13 14.73
C ALA A 57 18.51 10.55 16.15
N GLN A 58 18.84 11.83 16.34
CA GLN A 58 19.17 12.38 17.65
C GLN A 58 17.98 12.31 18.62
N LYS A 59 16.77 12.66 18.16
CA LYS A 59 15.56 12.64 18.98
C LYS A 59 15.21 11.23 19.47
N LEU A 60 15.38 10.21 18.62
CA LEU A 60 15.07 8.82 18.94
C LEU A 60 16.26 8.06 19.57
N GLY A 61 17.45 8.66 19.60
CA GLY A 61 18.67 7.97 20.06
C GLY A 61 19.11 6.84 19.12
N LEU A 62 18.77 6.95 17.84
CA LEU A 62 19.10 5.99 16.80
C LEU A 62 20.36 6.40 16.03
N LEU A 63 20.96 5.44 15.34
CA LEU A 63 21.99 5.74 14.35
C LEU A 63 21.34 6.35 13.09
N ILE A 64 22.03 7.28 12.43
CA ILE A 64 21.53 7.95 11.21
C ILE A 64 21.15 6.94 10.13
N GLU A 65 21.91 5.85 10.00
CA GLU A 65 21.66 4.75 9.07
C GLU A 65 20.35 3.98 9.31
N ASN A 66 19.79 4.08 10.53
CA ASN A 66 18.51 3.47 10.88
C ASN A 66 17.31 4.41 10.62
N VAL A 67 17.57 5.60 10.08
CA VAL A 67 16.55 6.55 9.67
C VAL A 67 16.60 6.67 8.16
N ALA A 68 15.60 6.16 7.45
CA ALA A 68 15.53 6.25 5.99
C ALA A 68 14.81 7.53 5.56
N ILE A 69 15.38 8.25 4.59
CA ILE A 69 14.69 9.37 3.92
C ILE A 69 13.80 8.75 2.83
N GLN A 70 12.48 8.87 2.98
CA GLN A 70 11.52 8.32 2.02
C GLN A 70 11.16 9.32 0.92
N ASN A 71 10.90 10.58 1.30
CA ASN A 71 10.44 11.59 0.36
C ASN A 71 10.96 12.98 0.77
N VAL A 72 11.21 13.83 -0.23
CA VAL A 72 11.63 15.22 -0.03
C VAL A 72 10.92 16.10 -1.06
N GLU A 73 10.01 16.96 -0.61
CA GLU A 73 9.19 17.79 -1.48
C GLU A 73 9.39 19.28 -1.17
N PRO A 74 9.62 20.14 -2.18
CA PRO A 74 9.65 21.57 -1.97
C PRO A 74 8.25 22.07 -1.55
N ALA A 75 8.21 22.98 -0.58
CA ALA A 75 6.98 23.51 -0.01
C ALA A 75 7.09 24.99 0.37
N LEU A 76 5.93 25.64 0.55
CA LEU A 76 5.80 27.00 1.04
C LEU A 76 4.99 26.99 2.33
N TRP A 77 5.54 27.60 3.37
CA TRP A 77 4.96 27.64 4.70
C TRP A 77 4.31 28.98 5.01
N SER A 78 3.30 28.99 5.89
CA SER A 78 2.53 30.18 6.26
C SER A 78 3.34 31.24 7.00
N ASP A 79 4.38 30.84 7.72
CA ASP A 79 5.15 31.69 8.63
C ASP A 79 6.61 31.22 8.78
N SER A 80 7.42 31.98 9.52
CA SER A 80 8.83 31.67 9.81
C SER A 80 9.04 30.43 10.68
N CYS A 81 7.98 29.91 11.32
CA CYS A 81 8.00 28.66 12.08
C CYS A 81 7.52 27.48 11.24
N LEU A 82 7.49 27.65 9.91
CA LEU A 82 7.14 26.61 8.95
C LEU A 82 5.68 26.14 9.09
N GLY A 83 4.81 27.00 9.64
CA GLY A 83 3.42 26.68 9.96
C GLY A 83 3.28 25.74 11.16
N LEU A 84 4.33 25.64 12.01
CA LEU A 84 4.41 24.78 13.18
C LEU A 84 4.76 25.58 14.45
N GLY A 85 4.32 26.83 14.53
CA GLY A 85 4.49 27.66 15.72
C GLY A 85 3.65 27.15 16.88
N ALA A 86 4.22 27.12 18.09
CA ALA A 86 3.45 26.83 19.30
C ALA A 86 2.51 28.00 19.65
N ALA A 87 1.50 27.75 20.49
CA ALA A 87 0.51 28.77 20.89
C ALA A 87 1.14 30.04 21.51
N ASP A 88 2.24 29.87 22.24
CA ASP A 88 2.97 30.97 22.88
C ASP A 88 4.22 31.41 22.09
N GLU A 89 4.40 30.89 20.87
CA GLU A 89 5.53 31.22 20.01
C GLU A 89 5.18 32.34 19.02
N MET A 90 5.94 33.43 19.05
CA MET A 90 5.76 34.53 18.10
C MET A 90 6.50 34.25 16.80
N CYS A 91 5.77 33.69 15.83
CA CYS A 91 6.28 33.44 14.48
C CYS A 91 6.01 34.65 13.57
N ALA A 92 7.01 35.04 12.77
CA ALA A 92 6.83 36.09 11.79
C ALA A 92 5.92 35.59 10.66
N GLN A 93 4.87 36.36 10.34
CA GLN A 93 3.87 36.03 9.32
C GLN A 93 4.42 36.27 7.91
N VAL A 94 5.43 35.49 7.53
CA VAL A 94 6.12 35.57 6.25
C VAL A 94 6.09 34.20 5.59
N LEU A 95 5.63 34.15 4.34
CA LEU A 95 5.67 32.93 3.55
C LEU A 95 7.12 32.46 3.39
N THR A 96 7.42 31.28 3.90
CA THR A 96 8.79 30.74 3.98
C THR A 96 8.91 29.53 3.06
N SER A 97 9.82 29.60 2.09
CA SER A 97 10.15 28.46 1.23
C SER A 97 10.98 27.43 1.97
N GLY A 98 10.76 26.15 1.68
CA GLY A 98 11.60 25.09 2.19
C GLY A 98 11.16 23.71 1.72
N TYR A 99 11.32 22.69 2.56
CA TYR A 99 11.04 21.30 2.18
C TYR A 99 10.25 20.54 3.24
N LEU A 100 9.27 19.74 2.80
CA LEU A 100 8.68 18.66 3.57
C LEU A 100 9.54 17.41 3.39
N VAL A 101 10.02 16.86 4.50
CA VAL A 101 10.88 15.68 4.52
C VAL A 101 10.16 14.56 5.26
N THR A 102 9.90 13.46 4.55
CA THR A 102 9.28 12.26 5.11
C THR A 102 10.38 11.25 5.42
N LEU A 103 10.48 10.85 6.68
CA LEU A 103 11.47 9.93 7.23
C LEU A 103 10.77 8.66 7.72
N LEU A 104 11.48 7.53 7.67
CA LEU A 104 11.05 6.26 8.24
C LEU A 104 12.08 5.81 9.28
N ALA A 105 11.65 5.59 10.51
CA ALA A 105 12.48 5.04 11.57
C ALA A 105 11.66 4.04 12.39
N GLU A 106 12.23 2.86 12.67
CA GLU A 106 11.57 1.79 13.43
C GLU A 106 10.16 1.40 12.90
N GLY A 107 9.95 1.51 11.58
CA GLY A 107 8.64 1.21 10.97
C GLY A 107 7.59 2.32 11.14
N GLN A 108 7.97 3.48 11.65
CA GLN A 108 7.09 4.65 11.79
C GLN A 108 7.54 5.79 10.87
N ILE A 109 6.55 6.47 10.28
CA ILE A 109 6.79 7.63 9.43
C ILE A 109 6.81 8.90 10.29
N TYR A 110 7.79 9.74 10.03
CA TYR A 110 7.97 11.03 10.66
C TYR A 110 8.08 12.10 9.58
N GLU A 111 7.39 13.22 9.78
CA GLU A 111 7.49 14.35 8.89
C GLU A 111 8.25 15.50 9.56
N TYR A 112 9.11 16.14 8.79
CA TYR A 112 9.82 17.34 9.19
C TYR A 112 9.60 18.41 8.15
N ARG A 113 9.36 19.64 8.60
CA ARG A 113 9.39 20.83 7.76
C ARG A 113 10.72 21.53 7.96
N THR A 114 11.31 21.96 6.86
CA THR A 114 12.56 22.72 6.86
C THR A 114 12.37 24.04 6.12
N ASP A 115 13.20 25.04 6.42
CA ASP A 115 13.43 26.17 5.51
C ASP A 115 14.39 25.77 4.38
N LEU A 116 14.53 26.63 3.37
CA LEU A 116 15.35 26.35 2.17
C LEU A 116 16.81 26.00 2.50
N ASP A 117 17.32 26.57 3.59
CA ASP A 117 18.72 26.51 3.98
C ASP A 117 19.00 25.41 5.03
N GLY A 118 17.95 24.79 5.58
CA GLY A 118 18.02 23.81 6.66
C GLY A 118 18.44 24.39 8.00
N THR A 119 18.32 25.71 8.18
CA THR A 119 18.60 26.40 9.46
C THR A 119 17.50 26.11 10.47
N ILE A 120 16.26 26.03 10.00
CA ILE A 120 15.09 25.69 10.81
C ILE A 120 14.60 24.32 10.35
N VAL A 121 14.65 23.35 11.25
CA VAL A 121 14.17 21.98 11.02
C VAL A 121 13.21 21.64 12.15
N ARG A 122 11.92 21.50 11.84
CA ARG A 122 10.87 21.25 12.82
C ARG A 122 10.18 19.93 12.53
N PRO A 123 10.06 19.03 13.53
CA PRO A 123 9.18 17.89 13.38
C PRO A 123 7.75 18.41 13.23
N VAL A 124 7.02 17.87 12.27
CA VAL A 124 5.56 17.92 12.30
C VAL A 124 5.18 17.04 13.47
N VAL A 125 4.98 17.67 14.62
CA VAL A 125 4.44 16.97 15.78
C VAL A 125 2.96 16.84 15.49
N ALA A 126 2.52 15.62 15.21
CA ALA A 126 1.13 15.25 15.39
C ALA A 126 0.72 15.73 16.79
N ASP A 127 -0.21 16.68 16.86
CA ASP A 127 -0.75 17.16 18.12
C ASP A 127 -1.30 15.97 18.94
N GLU A 128 -1.58 16.19 20.22
CA GLU A 128 -2.08 15.12 21.09
C GLU A 128 -3.33 14.45 20.50
N GLU A 129 -4.16 15.22 19.82
CA GLU A 129 -5.38 14.78 19.14
C GLU A 129 -5.07 13.84 17.96
N THR A 130 -4.17 14.24 17.06
CA THR A 130 -3.69 13.41 15.95
C THR A 130 -3.03 12.13 16.46
N ARG A 131 -2.22 12.21 17.53
CA ARG A 131 -1.59 11.02 18.14
C ARG A 131 -2.63 10.07 18.73
N ALA A 132 -3.65 10.60 19.41
CA ALA A 132 -4.74 9.80 19.94
C ALA A 132 -5.53 9.12 18.82
N ALA A 133 -5.84 9.84 17.74
CA ALA A 133 -6.52 9.30 16.56
C ALA A 133 -5.72 8.18 15.89
N VAL A 134 -4.42 8.38 15.65
CA VAL A 134 -3.54 7.34 15.08
C VAL A 134 -3.47 6.12 15.98
N ALA A 135 -3.31 6.31 17.30
CA ALA A 135 -3.28 5.20 18.25
C ALA A 135 -4.60 4.42 18.27
N ALA A 136 -5.74 5.11 18.23
CA ALA A 136 -7.06 4.49 18.16
C ALA A 136 -7.22 3.65 16.89
N VAL A 137 -6.78 4.17 15.74
CA VAL A 137 -6.82 3.46 14.46
C VAL A 137 -5.87 2.26 14.42
N GLN A 138 -4.64 2.40 14.92
CA GLN A 138 -3.69 1.28 15.04
C GLN A 138 -4.26 0.18 15.93
N GLN A 139 -4.87 0.54 17.06
CA GLN A 139 -5.51 -0.43 17.95
C GLN A 139 -6.68 -1.12 17.25
N ALA A 140 -7.55 -0.38 16.55
CA ALA A 140 -8.67 -0.95 15.83
C ALA A 140 -8.22 -1.97 14.76
N LEU A 141 -7.13 -1.68 14.02
CA LEU A 141 -6.58 -2.61 13.05
C LEU A 141 -5.88 -3.80 13.72
N ALA A 142 -5.17 -3.58 14.83
CA ALA A 142 -4.55 -4.65 15.61
C ALA A 142 -5.59 -5.65 16.12
N ASP A 143 -6.71 -5.15 16.64
CA ASP A 143 -7.83 -5.97 17.11
C ASP A 143 -8.48 -6.73 15.93
N LEU A 144 -8.68 -6.05 14.79
CA LEU A 144 -9.26 -6.65 13.59
C LEU A 144 -8.43 -7.82 13.05
N LEU A 145 -7.10 -7.69 13.05
CA LEU A 145 -6.18 -8.69 12.52
C LEU A 145 -5.65 -9.64 13.60
N THR A 146 -5.92 -9.38 14.89
CA THR A 146 -5.36 -10.10 16.04
C THR A 146 -3.83 -10.14 16.01
N ILE A 147 -3.22 -8.96 15.85
CA ILE A 147 -1.76 -8.77 15.79
C ILE A 147 -1.29 -7.76 16.84
N ASP A 148 0.03 -7.65 17.02
CA ASP A 148 0.64 -6.62 17.85
C ASP A 148 0.53 -5.25 17.13
N PRO A 149 0.01 -4.18 17.78
CA PRO A 149 0.02 -2.82 17.21
C PRO A 149 1.40 -2.36 16.72
N ALA A 150 2.49 -2.83 17.35
CA ALA A 150 3.85 -2.51 16.93
C ALA A 150 4.23 -3.08 15.56
N SER A 151 3.48 -4.05 15.03
CA SER A 151 3.66 -4.61 13.69
C SER A 151 2.96 -3.80 12.58
N ILE A 152 2.26 -2.72 12.96
CA ILE A 152 1.45 -1.89 12.07
C ILE A 152 2.21 -0.61 11.73
N THR A 153 2.53 -0.45 10.45
CA THR A 153 3.15 0.77 9.91
C THR A 153 2.07 1.79 9.57
N VAL A 154 2.19 3.02 10.03
CA VAL A 154 1.34 4.14 9.56
C VAL A 154 1.94 4.66 8.26
N VAL A 155 1.15 4.67 7.19
CA VAL A 155 1.55 5.10 5.84
C VAL A 155 1.21 6.58 5.59
N SER A 156 0.04 7.04 6.02
CA SER A 156 -0.35 8.45 5.92
C SER A 156 -1.43 8.82 6.93
N VAL A 157 -1.49 10.11 7.27
CA VAL A 157 -2.50 10.73 8.14
C VAL A 157 -2.91 12.07 7.52
N ASP A 158 -4.06 12.09 6.85
CA ASP A 158 -4.58 13.29 6.20
C ASP A 158 -5.72 13.89 7.02
N SER A 159 -5.71 15.20 7.28
CA SER A 159 -6.88 15.90 7.82
C SER A 159 -7.97 16.01 6.75
N VAL A 160 -9.20 15.60 7.09
CA VAL A 160 -10.35 15.59 6.17
C VAL A 160 -11.60 16.14 6.86
N ASP A 161 -12.31 17.02 6.15
CA ASP A 161 -13.67 17.43 6.52
C ASP A 161 -14.68 16.45 5.91
N TRP A 162 -15.19 15.53 6.73
CA TRP A 162 -16.13 14.51 6.28
C TRP A 162 -17.51 15.10 5.97
N PRO A 163 -18.24 14.61 4.96
CA PRO A 163 -19.53 15.16 4.55
C PRO A 163 -20.67 14.89 5.55
N ASP A 164 -20.49 13.89 6.42
CA ASP A 164 -21.51 13.42 7.36
C ASP A 164 -20.87 12.84 8.64
N ALA A 165 -21.73 12.54 9.62
CA ALA A 165 -21.34 11.96 10.90
C ALA A 165 -20.88 10.48 10.81
N CYS A 166 -21.00 9.85 9.63
CA CYS A 166 -20.45 8.51 9.37
C CYS A 166 -19.07 8.59 8.70
N LEU A 167 -18.44 9.77 8.74
CA LEU A 167 -17.10 10.00 8.22
C LEU A 167 -16.99 9.64 6.73
N GLY A 168 -18.09 9.83 5.98
CA GLY A 168 -18.14 9.49 4.56
C GLY A 168 -18.11 7.99 4.23
N VAL A 169 -18.20 7.11 5.23
CA VAL A 169 -18.29 5.66 5.01
C VAL A 169 -19.76 5.24 4.92
N PRO A 170 -20.19 4.57 3.83
CA PRO A 170 -21.57 4.08 3.72
C PRO A 170 -21.87 3.05 4.81
N THR A 171 -22.92 3.28 5.61
CA THR A 171 -23.38 2.34 6.65
C THR A 171 -24.82 1.91 6.42
N PRO A 172 -25.26 0.75 6.95
CA PRO A 172 -26.67 0.36 6.97
C PRO A 172 -27.47 1.26 7.92
N GLY A 173 -27.78 2.48 7.49
CA GLY A 173 -28.46 3.47 8.31
C GLY A 173 -28.42 4.87 7.70
N ALA A 174 -29.16 5.80 8.31
CA ALA A 174 -29.08 7.21 7.94
C ALA A 174 -27.97 7.90 8.76
N CYS A 175 -27.07 8.59 8.08
CA CYS A 175 -26.03 9.42 8.69
C CYS A 175 -26.48 10.88 8.75
N ALA A 176 -26.22 11.54 9.88
CA ALA A 176 -26.50 12.97 10.01
C ALA A 176 -25.62 13.76 9.04
N GLN A 177 -26.23 14.65 8.26
CA GLN A 177 -25.56 15.47 7.24
C GLN A 177 -24.87 16.68 7.90
N VAL A 178 -23.81 16.41 8.64
CA VAL A 178 -23.01 17.41 9.37
C VAL A 178 -21.56 17.24 8.98
N ILE A 179 -20.93 18.33 8.56
CA ILE A 179 -19.50 18.34 8.28
C ILE A 179 -18.75 18.02 9.56
N THR A 180 -17.99 16.93 9.54
CA THR A 180 -17.29 16.41 10.71
C THR A 180 -15.79 16.38 10.40
N PRO A 181 -14.98 17.26 11.03
CA PRO A 181 -13.54 17.19 10.88
C PRO A 181 -12.96 15.89 11.45
N GLY A 182 -11.89 15.41 10.85
CA GLY A 182 -11.25 14.18 11.26
C GLY A 182 -10.03 13.82 10.44
N TYR A 183 -9.64 12.54 10.47
CA TYR A 183 -8.46 12.05 9.77
C TYR A 183 -8.78 10.84 8.88
N ARG A 184 -8.20 10.83 7.68
CA ARG A 184 -8.05 9.64 6.83
C ARG A 184 -6.67 9.05 7.07
N ILE A 185 -6.61 7.84 7.59
CA ILE A 185 -5.38 7.19 7.99
C ILE A 185 -5.19 5.92 7.16
N ILE A 186 -4.05 5.82 6.49
CA ILE A 186 -3.64 4.61 5.77
C ILE A 186 -2.58 3.90 6.60
N LEU A 187 -2.75 2.61 6.84
CA LEU A 187 -1.81 1.74 7.55
C LEU A 187 -1.37 0.59 6.65
N SER A 188 -0.21 0.00 6.95
CA SER A 188 0.29 -1.18 6.28
C SER A 188 0.66 -2.28 7.26
N VAL A 189 0.25 -3.51 6.91
CA VAL A 189 0.65 -4.74 7.60
C VAL A 189 1.12 -5.73 6.55
N SER A 190 2.38 -6.16 6.63
CA SER A 190 2.98 -7.11 5.67
C SER A 190 2.78 -6.71 4.19
N GLY A 191 2.83 -5.41 3.90
CA GLY A 191 2.66 -4.86 2.55
C GLY A 191 1.21 -4.76 2.05
N GLN A 192 0.22 -5.12 2.87
CA GLN A 192 -1.20 -4.84 2.60
C GLN A 192 -1.59 -3.51 3.23
N SER A 193 -2.31 -2.66 2.49
CA SER A 193 -2.76 -1.36 2.97
C SER A 193 -4.20 -1.39 3.46
N TYR A 194 -4.46 -0.68 4.56
CA TYR A 194 -5.76 -0.56 5.21
C TYR A 194 -6.07 0.92 5.39
N GLU A 195 -7.26 1.36 5.01
CA GLU A 195 -7.70 2.74 5.16
C GLU A 195 -8.74 2.82 6.29
N PHE A 196 -8.63 3.85 7.11
CA PHE A 196 -9.56 4.14 8.19
C PHE A 196 -9.90 5.61 8.19
N HIS A 197 -11.16 5.91 8.48
CA HIS A 197 -11.65 7.26 8.72
C HIS A 197 -11.91 7.41 10.22
N THR A 198 -11.51 8.52 10.79
CA THR A 198 -11.77 8.84 12.19
C THR A 198 -12.15 10.31 12.36
N ASN A 199 -12.84 10.64 13.45
CA ASN A 199 -13.04 12.03 13.88
C ASN A 199 -11.78 12.53 14.60
N LEU A 200 -11.70 13.84 14.89
CA LEU A 200 -10.45 14.42 15.42
C LEU A 200 -9.93 13.74 16.70
N ASP A 201 -10.80 13.44 17.66
CA ASP A 201 -10.40 12.86 18.95
C ASP A 201 -10.17 11.34 18.94
N GLY A 202 -10.35 10.67 17.79
CA GLY A 202 -10.17 9.22 17.69
C GLY A 202 -11.29 8.38 18.32
N SER A 203 -12.37 8.98 18.85
CA SER A 203 -13.43 8.24 19.53
C SER A 203 -14.34 7.44 18.58
N LEU A 204 -14.35 7.81 17.30
CA LEU A 204 -15.02 7.07 16.23
C LEU A 204 -13.99 6.67 15.18
N VAL A 205 -13.80 5.37 14.99
CA VAL A 205 -12.91 4.80 13.98
C VAL A 205 -13.72 3.87 13.08
N ILE A 206 -13.70 4.12 11.77
CA ILE A 206 -14.44 3.35 10.78
C ILE A 206 -13.46 2.84 9.71
N PRO A 207 -13.37 1.52 9.46
CA PRO A 207 -12.60 1.00 8.34
C PRO A 207 -13.22 1.46 7.02
N ALA A 208 -12.42 2.14 6.21
CA ALA A 208 -12.73 2.37 4.81
C ALA A 208 -12.21 1.16 4.04
N TYR A 209 -13.11 0.27 3.64
CA TYR A 209 -12.77 -1.00 2.99
C TYR A 209 -11.77 -0.78 1.84
N ALA A 210 -10.59 -1.37 1.98
CA ALA A 210 -9.35 -1.03 1.27
C ALA A 210 -9.54 -0.84 -0.24
N VAL A 211 -9.04 0.25 -0.82
CA VAL A 211 -9.03 0.42 -2.28
C VAL A 211 -8.06 -0.60 -2.91
N GLY A 212 -8.62 -1.75 -3.30
CA GLY A 212 -7.94 -2.89 -3.91
C GLY A 212 -8.97 -3.96 -4.31
N ASP A 213 -9.77 -3.64 -5.34
CA ASP A 213 -10.84 -4.47 -5.91
C ASP A 213 -11.82 -5.07 -4.86
N GLN A 214 -12.49 -4.18 -4.12
CA GLN A 214 -13.53 -4.52 -3.14
C GLN A 214 -14.74 -5.25 -3.75
N SER A 215 -14.88 -5.26 -5.07
CA SER A 215 -15.94 -6.01 -5.74
C SER A 215 -15.72 -7.53 -5.71
N ARG A 216 -14.47 -7.97 -5.50
CA ARG A 216 -14.07 -9.38 -5.52
C ARG A 216 -13.58 -9.93 -4.18
N GLN A 217 -13.45 -9.10 -3.15
CA GLN A 217 -13.06 -9.61 -1.84
C GLN A 217 -14.22 -10.39 -1.20
N PRO A 218 -13.94 -11.59 -0.65
CA PRO A 218 -14.94 -12.38 0.04
C PRO A 218 -15.37 -11.68 1.34
N ILE A 219 -16.63 -11.25 1.42
CA ILE A 219 -17.29 -10.83 2.67
C ILE A 219 -17.62 -12.07 3.51
N ILE A 220 -18.07 -13.15 2.87
CA ILE A 220 -18.33 -14.44 3.50
C ILE A 220 -17.64 -15.53 2.69
N LYS A 221 -16.85 -16.35 3.36
CA LYS A 221 -16.25 -17.56 2.79
C LYS A 221 -16.72 -18.77 3.59
N LEU A 222 -17.56 -19.60 2.97
CA LEU A 222 -17.97 -20.89 3.53
C LEU A 222 -17.19 -21.99 2.82
N THR A 223 -16.63 -22.91 3.59
CA THR A 223 -15.88 -24.04 3.05
C THR A 223 -16.43 -25.34 3.62
N SER A 224 -16.59 -26.34 2.76
CA SER A 224 -17.06 -27.67 3.12
C SER A 224 -16.14 -28.70 2.49
N THR A 225 -15.79 -29.73 3.25
CA THR A 225 -15.00 -30.87 2.78
C THR A 225 -15.77 -32.15 3.08
N ASP A 226 -15.92 -33.02 2.10
CA ASP A 226 -16.60 -34.30 2.28
C ASP A 226 -15.69 -35.38 2.90
N ALA A 227 -16.23 -36.58 3.09
CA ALA A 227 -15.51 -37.70 3.70
C ALA A 227 -14.40 -38.27 2.77
N GLN A 228 -14.40 -37.91 1.49
CA GLN A 228 -13.44 -38.32 0.48
C GLN A 228 -12.30 -37.29 0.36
N GLY A 229 -12.45 -36.12 0.97
CA GLY A 229 -11.46 -35.04 0.98
C GLY A 229 -11.71 -33.98 -0.09
N ASP A 230 -12.82 -34.05 -0.83
CA ASP A 230 -13.16 -33.07 -1.85
C ASP A 230 -13.67 -31.79 -1.18
N CYS A 231 -13.03 -30.66 -1.50
CA CYS A 231 -13.27 -29.37 -0.85
C CYS A 231 -13.97 -28.39 -1.80
N GLU A 232 -15.13 -27.90 -1.38
CA GLU A 232 -15.88 -26.84 -2.06
C GLU A 232 -15.96 -25.58 -1.18
N GLN A 233 -16.00 -24.42 -1.84
CA GLN A 233 -16.18 -23.13 -1.21
C GLN A 233 -17.28 -22.31 -1.88
N ILE A 234 -18.02 -21.58 -1.06
CA ILE A 234 -18.94 -20.52 -1.47
C ILE A 234 -18.34 -19.20 -1.00
N VAL A 235 -18.14 -18.28 -1.94
CA VAL A 235 -17.65 -16.93 -1.69
C VAL A 235 -18.76 -15.94 -2.00
N VAL A 236 -19.15 -15.16 -0.99
CA VAL A 236 -20.04 -14.02 -1.14
C VAL A 236 -19.19 -12.76 -1.09
N THR A 237 -19.35 -11.90 -2.09
CA THR A 237 -18.71 -10.58 -2.17
C THR A 237 -19.79 -9.50 -2.01
N GLY A 238 -19.39 -8.22 -1.99
CA GLY A 238 -20.35 -7.11 -1.98
C GLY A 238 -21.21 -7.03 -3.24
N THR A 239 -20.84 -7.72 -4.32
CA THR A 239 -21.50 -7.60 -5.62
C THR A 239 -22.14 -8.88 -6.11
N GLY A 240 -21.86 -10.02 -5.49
CA GLY A 240 -22.32 -11.31 -6.00
C GLY A 240 -21.87 -12.53 -5.20
N VAL A 241 -22.20 -13.71 -5.70
CA VAL A 241 -21.82 -15.00 -5.12
C VAL A 241 -21.14 -15.90 -6.16
N GLY A 242 -20.09 -16.58 -5.75
CA GLY A 242 -19.37 -17.57 -6.56
C GLY A 242 -19.15 -18.87 -5.80
N VAL A 243 -19.11 -19.98 -6.53
CA VAL A 243 -18.87 -21.32 -5.99
C VAL A 243 -17.73 -21.96 -6.77
N SER A 244 -16.81 -22.62 -6.07
CA SER A 244 -15.67 -23.31 -6.70
C SER A 244 -15.07 -24.36 -5.76
N PRO A 245 -14.20 -25.26 -6.27
CA PRO A 245 -13.28 -26.00 -5.42
C PRO A 245 -12.37 -25.05 -4.62
N CYS A 246 -11.93 -25.47 -3.44
CA CYS A 246 -11.13 -24.64 -2.53
C CYS A 246 -9.80 -24.15 -3.13
N ASP A 247 -9.23 -24.93 -4.07
CA ASP A 247 -7.97 -24.63 -4.74
C ASP A 247 -8.10 -23.65 -5.91
N ASN A 248 -9.34 -23.26 -6.26
CA ASN A 248 -9.63 -22.36 -7.38
C ASN A 248 -10.20 -21.03 -6.89
N THR A 249 -10.11 -20.00 -7.71
CA THR A 249 -10.83 -18.73 -7.46
C THR A 249 -12.25 -18.85 -8.01
N PRO A 250 -13.30 -18.59 -7.20
CA PRO A 250 -14.68 -18.67 -7.68
C PRO A 250 -15.01 -17.55 -8.67
N GLU A 251 -15.70 -17.91 -9.75
CA GLU A 251 -16.32 -16.93 -10.64
C GLU A 251 -17.56 -16.36 -9.93
N VAL A 252 -17.51 -15.07 -9.59
CA VAL A 252 -18.57 -14.38 -8.85
C VAL A 252 -19.65 -13.93 -9.83
N LYS A 253 -20.87 -14.45 -9.65
CA LYS A 253 -22.06 -13.97 -10.37
C LYS A 253 -22.71 -12.84 -9.59
N SER A 254 -22.94 -11.72 -10.27
CA SER A 254 -23.52 -10.53 -9.65
C SER A 254 -24.94 -10.77 -9.13
N PHE A 255 -25.28 -10.12 -8.01
CA PHE A 255 -26.67 -9.98 -7.58
C PHE A 255 -27.43 -9.05 -8.56
N PRO A 256 -28.74 -9.27 -8.76
CA PRO A 256 -29.57 -8.40 -9.58
C PRO A 256 -29.75 -7.00 -8.98
#